data_AF-A0A0F9QRP3-F1
#
_entry.id   AF-A0A0F9QRP3-F1
#
_cell.length_a   1.000
_cell.length_b   1.000
_cell.length_c   1.000
_cell.angle_alpha   90.00
_cell.angle_beta   90.00
_cell.angle_gamma   90.00
#
_symmetry.space_group_name_H-M   'P 1'
#
loop_
_entity.id
_entity.type
_entity.pdbx_description
1 polymer ?
#
loop_
_entity_poly.entity_id
_entity_poly.type
_entity_poly.pdbx_seq_one_letter_code
_entity_poly.pdbx_strand_id
1 'polypeptide(L)'
;MHLSGYEFNREKLFLRFNGLNHKFMKKNFTKSNEDKEYLEKKYKLFELYQDEFLFRSYYAYSILKRMRLLKETALKAQFEGLRSQFKITDEKEILYSSFMTREYIYFVMPFLNTIFILQDRIMTLLSEFLNIQDKYDKLPKYYYDYKKKINKIFPLFPKPIQTLLINYWEKHGNFIRQYRNLDQHQYQLYYHSFYRLKPKEEYVLYLPDKITRNMGLHEITYKKKIIALDFFEKEFRAFHDFVENMLKQIKVQPYEIKPGSSFSPLERLVNYKNGDILSTMIIGNEALIFRMSNENKPDSEAKSLTIQKVRNNITSFKWEFK
;
A
#
# COMPACT_ATOMS: atom_id res chain seq x y z
N MET A 1 25.40 -5.12 -16.96
CA MET A 1 24.86 -4.77 -15.63
C MET A 1 24.18 -3.42 -15.72
N HIS A 2 22.85 -3.39 -15.83
CA HIS A 2 22.04 -2.22 -15.54
C HIS A 2 21.14 -2.61 -14.37
N LEU A 3 21.58 -2.32 -13.15
CA LEU A 3 20.67 -2.25 -12.01
C LEU A 3 19.65 -1.18 -12.38
N SER A 4 18.37 -1.57 -12.51
CA SER A 4 17.28 -0.64 -12.73
C SER A 4 17.33 0.42 -11.63
N GLY A 5 17.78 1.62 -12.00
CA GLY A 5 17.82 2.76 -11.10
C GLY A 5 16.44 2.99 -10.52
N TYR A 6 16.43 3.48 -9.27
CA TYR A 6 15.27 3.79 -8.45
C TYR A 6 14.70 2.65 -7.61
N GLU A 7 15.49 2.24 -6.62
CA GLU A 7 14.94 1.67 -5.38
C GLU A 7 14.11 2.74 -4.67
N PHE A 8 12.82 2.46 -4.46
CA PHE A 8 11.92 3.37 -3.75
C PHE A 8 12.32 3.39 -2.27
N ASN A 9 12.81 4.52 -1.75
CA ASN A 9 13.35 4.59 -0.40
C ASN A 9 12.22 4.60 0.66
N ARG A 10 12.15 3.52 1.46
CA ARG A 10 11.22 3.36 2.59
C ARG A 10 11.30 4.51 3.60
N GLU A 11 12.50 5.03 3.87
CA GLU A 11 12.74 6.12 4.83
C GLU A 11 12.14 7.45 4.35
N LYS A 12 11.86 7.57 3.05
CA LYS A 12 11.28 8.76 2.43
C LYS A 12 9.83 8.58 1.99
N LEU A 13 9.20 7.47 2.35
CA LEU A 13 7.81 7.16 2.00
C LEU A 13 6.85 8.11 2.75
N PHE A 14 6.12 8.94 2.00
CA PHE A 14 5.03 9.78 2.51
C PHE A 14 5.44 10.74 3.66
N LEU A 15 6.63 11.34 3.58
CA LEU A 15 7.16 12.23 4.63
C LEU A 15 6.25 13.41 4.97
N ARG A 16 5.65 14.08 3.97
CA ARG A 16 4.71 15.18 4.26
C ARG A 16 3.39 14.66 4.79
N PHE A 17 2.97 13.46 4.43
CA PHE A 17 1.79 12.85 5.03
C PHE A 17 1.97 12.63 6.53
N ASN A 18 3.17 12.25 6.97
CA ASN A 18 3.48 12.16 8.40
C ASN A 18 3.35 13.51 9.11
N GLY A 19 3.77 14.60 8.45
CA GLY A 19 3.64 15.96 8.98
C GLY A 19 2.20 16.48 9.00
N LEU A 20 1.25 15.79 8.37
CA LEU A 20 -0.15 16.19 8.30
C LEU A 20 -0.80 16.20 9.70
N ASN A 21 -0.54 15.19 10.53
CA ASN A 21 -1.07 15.15 11.91
C ASN A 21 -0.64 16.38 12.71
N HIS A 22 0.68 16.64 12.71
CA HIS A 22 1.25 17.77 13.42
C HIS A 22 0.63 19.10 12.98
N LYS A 23 0.35 19.25 11.68
CA LYS A 23 -0.30 20.44 11.17
C LYS A 23 -1.78 20.52 11.55
N PHE A 24 -2.50 19.40 11.51
CA PHE A 24 -3.91 19.33 11.91
C PHE A 24 -4.08 19.70 13.38
N MET A 25 -3.23 19.15 14.26
CA MET A 25 -3.18 19.48 15.68
C MET A 25 -2.96 20.97 15.92
N LYS A 26 -1.92 21.55 15.29
CA LYS A 26 -1.63 22.99 15.40
C LYS A 26 -2.80 23.86 14.94
N LYS A 27 -3.55 23.43 13.92
CA LYS A 27 -4.68 24.21 13.36
C LYS A 27 -5.92 24.18 14.26
N ASN A 28 -6.20 23.07 14.93
CA ASN A 28 -7.45 22.87 15.67
C ASN A 28 -7.34 23.11 17.17
N PHE A 29 -6.19 22.84 17.80
CA PHE A 29 -6.01 23.04 19.25
C PHE A 29 -5.55 24.46 19.64
N THR A 30 -5.30 25.35 18.67
CA THR A 30 -4.99 26.77 18.92
C THR A 30 -6.22 27.66 18.92
N LYS A 31 -7.39 27.16 18.52
CA LYS A 31 -8.66 27.89 18.60
C LYS A 31 -9.28 27.69 19.98
N SER A 32 -9.25 28.72 20.81
CA SER A 32 -9.94 28.72 22.11
C SER A 32 -11.46 28.80 21.90
N ASN A 33 -12.21 27.90 22.55
CA ASN A 33 -13.65 27.94 22.86
C ASN A 33 -14.63 27.06 22.06
N GLU A 34 -14.21 26.20 21.13
CA GLU A 34 -15.11 25.17 20.60
C GLU A 34 -15.09 23.89 21.47
N ASP A 35 -16.23 23.20 21.53
CA ASP A 35 -16.48 21.98 22.31
C ASP A 35 -15.29 21.00 22.24
N LYS A 36 -14.51 20.94 23.33
CA LYS A 36 -13.33 20.08 23.45
C LYS A 36 -13.65 18.63 23.09
N GLU A 37 -14.84 18.15 23.46
CA GLU A 37 -15.28 16.78 23.18
C GLU A 37 -15.50 16.54 21.67
N TYR A 38 -16.06 17.50 20.94
CA TYR A 38 -16.25 17.41 19.50
C TYR A 38 -14.89 17.42 18.76
N LEU A 39 -13.99 18.33 19.16
CA LEU A 39 -12.63 18.41 18.60
C LEU A 39 -11.83 17.13 18.89
N GLU A 40 -11.98 16.54 20.07
CA GLU A 40 -11.34 15.28 20.43
C GLU A 40 -11.85 14.11 19.59
N LYS A 41 -13.18 14.00 19.37
CA LYS A 41 -13.75 12.98 18.47
C LYS A 41 -13.26 13.13 17.04
N LYS A 42 -13.23 14.37 16.53
CA LYS A 42 -12.72 14.69 15.18
C LYS A 42 -11.23 14.35 15.03
N TYR A 43 -10.44 14.65 16.06
CA TYR A 43 -9.03 14.27 16.11
C TYR A 43 -8.82 12.76 16.08
N LYS A 44 -9.49 12.00 16.96
CA LYS A 44 -9.38 10.54 17.01
C LYS A 44 -9.74 9.88 15.68
N LEU A 45 -10.75 10.41 14.99
CA LEU A 45 -11.14 9.92 13.67
C LEU A 45 -10.08 10.25 12.60
N PHE A 46 -9.53 11.46 12.63
CA PHE A 46 -8.47 11.88 11.72
C PHE A 46 -7.21 11.02 11.89
N GLU A 47 -6.79 10.80 13.14
CA GLU A 47 -5.65 9.94 13.50
C GLU A 47 -5.86 8.50 13.03
N LEU A 48 -7.04 7.91 13.27
CA LEU A 48 -7.36 6.57 12.78
C LEU A 48 -7.24 6.46 11.26
N TYR A 49 -7.73 7.44 10.50
CA TYR A 49 -7.61 7.44 9.04
C TYR A 49 -6.17 7.64 8.57
N GLN A 50 -5.39 8.45 9.28
CA GLN A 50 -3.99 8.63 9.00
C GLN A 50 -3.21 7.33 9.22
N ASP A 51 -3.46 6.65 10.33
CA ASP A 51 -2.82 5.39 10.68
C ASP A 51 -3.17 4.28 9.68
N GLU A 52 -4.46 4.17 9.33
CA GLU A 52 -4.90 3.24 8.29
C GLU A 52 -4.17 3.54 6.97
N PHE A 53 -4.06 4.81 6.58
CA PHE A 53 -3.37 5.21 5.36
C PHE A 53 -1.89 4.81 5.37
N LEU A 54 -1.18 5.06 6.47
CA LEU A 54 0.23 4.70 6.60
C LEU A 54 0.41 3.19 6.60
N PHE A 55 -0.40 2.46 7.38
CA PHE A 55 -0.38 1.00 7.39
C PHE A 55 -0.57 0.43 5.97
N ARG A 56 -1.59 0.90 5.25
CA ARG A 56 -1.88 0.48 3.86
C ARG A 56 -0.73 0.85 2.93
N SER A 57 -0.12 2.01 3.10
CA SER A 57 1.03 2.45 2.30
C SER A 57 2.25 1.54 2.48
N TYR A 58 2.58 1.21 3.73
CA TYR A 58 3.64 0.25 4.02
C TYR A 58 3.31 -1.16 3.55
N TYR A 59 2.04 -1.56 3.63
CA TYR A 59 1.59 -2.86 3.12
C TYR A 59 1.73 -2.97 1.59
N ALA A 60 1.32 -1.93 0.83
CA ALA A 60 1.53 -1.88 -0.62
C ALA A 60 3.03 -1.97 -0.98
N TYR A 61 3.88 -1.20 -0.29
CA TYR A 61 5.33 -1.27 -0.47
C TYR A 61 5.91 -2.66 -0.14
N SER A 62 5.46 -3.27 0.95
CA SER A 62 5.87 -4.62 1.36
C SER A 62 5.49 -5.66 0.31
N ILE A 63 4.30 -5.55 -0.29
CA ILE A 63 3.88 -6.41 -1.38
C ILE A 63 4.80 -6.27 -2.59
N LEU A 64 5.09 -5.04 -3.04
CA LEU A 64 6.01 -4.80 -4.16
C LEU A 64 7.39 -5.42 -3.92
N LYS A 65 7.94 -5.22 -2.70
CA LYS A 65 9.23 -5.80 -2.30
C LYS A 65 9.19 -7.34 -2.35
N ARG A 66 8.11 -7.96 -1.85
CA ARG A 66 7.94 -9.43 -1.89
C ARG A 66 7.80 -9.95 -3.32
N MET A 67 7.02 -9.27 -4.17
CA MET A 67 6.90 -9.63 -5.59
C MET A 67 8.25 -9.56 -6.29
N ARG A 68 9.02 -8.48 -6.08
CA ARG A 68 10.37 -8.34 -6.63
C ARG A 68 11.30 -9.44 -6.15
N LEU A 69 11.31 -9.72 -4.84
CA LEU A 69 12.11 -10.80 -4.26
C LEU A 69 11.74 -12.15 -4.87
N LEU A 70 10.45 -12.50 -4.95
CA LEU A 70 9.99 -13.74 -5.58
C LEU A 70 10.45 -13.87 -7.03
N LYS A 71 10.37 -12.78 -7.81
CA LYS A 71 10.85 -12.73 -9.20
C LYS A 71 12.35 -12.96 -9.29
N GLU A 72 13.13 -12.27 -8.47
CA GLU A 72 14.59 -12.21 -8.60
C GLU A 72 15.33 -13.37 -7.94
N THR A 73 14.79 -13.95 -6.87
CA THR A 73 15.49 -14.99 -6.08
C THR A 73 14.84 -16.36 -6.21
N ALA A 74 13.51 -16.46 -6.17
CA ALA A 74 12.84 -17.76 -6.20
C ALA A 74 12.58 -18.25 -7.63
N LEU A 75 11.84 -17.47 -8.43
CA LEU A 75 11.44 -17.85 -9.78
C LEU A 75 12.64 -17.95 -10.73
N LYS A 76 13.58 -17.00 -10.63
CA LYS A 76 14.81 -17.03 -11.41
C LYS A 76 15.65 -18.27 -11.11
N ALA A 77 15.96 -18.54 -9.84
CA ALA A 77 16.75 -19.71 -9.46
C ALA A 77 16.06 -21.03 -9.83
N GLN A 78 14.73 -21.10 -9.66
CA GLN A 78 13.95 -22.27 -10.06
C GLN A 78 14.02 -22.51 -11.58
N PHE A 79 13.96 -21.47 -12.39
CA PHE A 79 14.12 -21.58 -13.84
C PHE A 79 15.54 -22.00 -14.23
N GLU A 80 16.56 -21.35 -13.66
CA GLU A 80 17.98 -21.64 -13.94
C GLU A 80 18.34 -23.10 -13.61
N GLY A 81 17.83 -23.64 -12.50
CA GLY A 81 18.05 -25.03 -12.12
C GLY A 81 17.39 -26.07 -13.03
N LEU A 82 16.29 -25.70 -13.71
CA LEU A 82 15.59 -26.55 -14.68
C LEU A 82 16.07 -26.33 -16.12
N ARG A 83 16.86 -25.27 -16.38
CA ARG A 83 17.23 -24.82 -17.72
C ARG A 83 17.85 -25.91 -18.57
N SER A 84 18.72 -26.73 -17.99
CA SER A 84 19.39 -27.84 -18.69
C SER A 84 18.42 -28.94 -19.15
N GLN A 85 17.25 -29.03 -18.54
CA GLN A 85 16.20 -30.00 -18.90
C GLN A 85 15.33 -29.50 -20.04
N PHE A 86 15.30 -28.19 -20.28
CA PHE A 86 14.55 -27.59 -21.38
C PHE A 86 15.38 -27.63 -22.66
N LYS A 87 14.87 -28.31 -23.69
CA LYS A 87 15.40 -28.20 -25.06
C LYS A 87 14.92 -26.91 -25.72
N ILE A 88 15.39 -25.78 -25.20
CA ILE A 88 15.04 -24.43 -25.70
C ILE A 88 15.76 -24.24 -27.03
N THR A 89 15.01 -23.95 -28.08
CA THR A 89 15.54 -23.70 -29.43
C THR A 89 15.31 -22.24 -29.79
N ASP A 90 14.07 -21.91 -30.15
CA ASP A 90 13.67 -20.62 -30.69
C ASP A 90 12.61 -19.89 -29.85
N GLU A 91 12.16 -20.50 -28.75
CA GLU A 91 11.15 -19.93 -27.88
C GLU A 91 11.58 -18.56 -27.33
N LYS A 92 10.67 -17.58 -27.39
CA LYS A 92 10.88 -16.25 -26.80
C LYS A 92 10.41 -16.19 -25.35
N GLU A 93 9.41 -17.00 -25.01
CA GLU A 93 8.73 -17.04 -23.72
C GLU A 93 8.34 -18.49 -23.42
N ILE A 94 8.47 -18.91 -22.17
CA ILE A 94 8.05 -20.22 -21.67
C ILE A 94 6.92 -19.99 -20.69
N LEU A 95 5.78 -20.65 -20.89
CA LEU A 95 4.72 -20.66 -19.89
C LEU A 95 5.27 -21.31 -18.62
N TYR A 96 5.45 -20.53 -17.56
CA TYR A 96 6.15 -20.98 -16.37
C TYR A 96 5.16 -21.12 -15.23
N SER A 97 4.76 -22.35 -14.96
CA SER A 97 3.88 -22.67 -13.84
C SER A 97 4.67 -23.30 -12.71
N SER A 98 4.63 -22.65 -11.56
CA SER A 98 5.11 -23.21 -10.31
C SER A 98 4.28 -22.72 -9.14
N PHE A 99 4.47 -23.33 -7.96
CA PHE A 99 3.91 -22.80 -6.73
C PHE A 99 4.31 -21.33 -6.50
N MET A 100 5.57 -20.98 -6.77
CA MET A 100 6.07 -19.60 -6.66
C MET A 100 5.39 -18.63 -7.62
N THR A 101 4.99 -19.11 -8.80
CA THR A 101 4.21 -18.33 -9.77
C THR A 101 2.82 -18.00 -9.20
N ARG A 102 2.18 -18.95 -8.52
CA ARG A 102 0.88 -18.72 -7.86
C ARG A 102 1.01 -17.74 -6.71
N GLU A 103 2.02 -17.89 -5.86
CA GLU A 103 2.31 -16.93 -4.78
C GLU A 103 2.51 -15.51 -5.32
N TYR A 104 3.24 -15.38 -6.43
CA TYR A 104 3.42 -14.09 -7.11
C TYR A 104 2.08 -13.49 -7.58
N ILE A 105 1.21 -14.31 -8.19
CA ILE A 105 -0.12 -13.87 -8.64
C ILE A 105 -1.02 -13.49 -7.45
N TYR A 106 -0.92 -14.20 -6.31
CA TYR A 106 -1.70 -13.89 -5.12
C TYR A 106 -1.37 -12.53 -4.51
N PHE A 107 -0.23 -11.93 -4.83
CA PHE A 107 0.10 -10.56 -4.43
C PHE A 107 -0.58 -9.47 -5.28
N VAL A 108 -1.08 -9.81 -6.48
CA VAL A 108 -1.68 -8.85 -7.41
C VAL A 108 -2.91 -8.16 -6.81
N MET A 109 -3.90 -8.93 -6.36
CA MET A 109 -5.15 -8.34 -5.85
C MET A 109 -4.97 -7.62 -4.52
N PRO A 110 -4.22 -8.14 -3.53
CA PRO A 110 -3.88 -7.39 -2.33
C PRO A 110 -3.23 -6.05 -2.63
N PHE A 111 -2.32 -5.98 -3.61
CA PHE A 111 -1.72 -4.71 -4.02
C PHE A 111 -2.75 -3.75 -4.60
N LEU A 112 -3.50 -4.20 -5.62
CA LEU A 112 -4.52 -3.38 -6.29
C LEU A 112 -5.57 -2.84 -5.31
N ASN A 113 -6.11 -3.72 -4.45
CA ASN A 113 -7.08 -3.34 -3.43
C ASN A 113 -6.52 -2.32 -2.46
N THR A 114 -5.26 -2.46 -2.06
CA THR A 114 -4.59 -1.51 -1.18
C THR A 114 -4.47 -0.14 -1.85
N ILE A 115 -4.10 -0.07 -3.13
CA ILE A 115 -4.08 1.19 -3.88
C ILE A 115 -5.47 1.81 -3.98
N PHE A 116 -6.52 1.02 -4.25
CA PHE A 116 -7.89 1.55 -4.34
C PHE A 116 -8.34 2.17 -3.02
N ILE A 117 -8.06 1.51 -1.90
CA ILE A 117 -8.32 2.01 -0.55
C ILE A 117 -7.54 3.31 -0.31
N LEU A 118 -6.24 3.34 -0.63
CA LEU A 118 -5.41 4.53 -0.45
C LEU A 118 -5.93 5.73 -1.25
N GLN A 119 -6.34 5.51 -2.50
CA GLN A 119 -6.99 6.54 -3.33
C GLN A 119 -8.28 7.06 -2.68
N ASP A 120 -9.12 6.19 -2.15
CA ASP A 120 -10.36 6.61 -1.49
C ASP A 120 -10.07 7.40 -0.20
N ARG A 121 -9.12 6.92 0.60
CA ARG A 121 -8.78 7.50 1.90
C ARG A 121 -8.12 8.86 1.83
N ILE A 122 -7.24 9.10 0.86
CA ILE A 122 -6.60 10.42 0.74
C ILE A 122 -7.63 11.53 0.47
N MET A 123 -8.70 11.24 -0.27
CA MET A 123 -9.76 12.22 -0.53
C MET A 123 -10.54 12.56 0.74
N THR A 124 -10.86 11.55 1.55
CA THR A 124 -11.52 11.75 2.84
C THR A 124 -10.65 12.61 3.75
N LEU A 125 -9.37 12.24 3.93
CA LEU A 125 -8.42 12.97 4.77
C LEU A 125 -8.20 14.40 4.32
N LEU A 126 -8.04 14.61 3.01
CA LEU A 126 -7.82 15.95 2.47
C LEU A 126 -9.05 16.84 2.67
N SER A 127 -10.24 16.28 2.48
CA SER A 127 -11.49 17.01 2.68
C SER A 127 -11.72 17.38 4.15
N GLU A 128 -11.39 16.46 5.06
CA GLU A 128 -11.41 16.69 6.51
C GLU A 128 -10.44 17.83 6.89
N PHE A 129 -9.19 17.73 6.43
CA PHE A 129 -8.15 18.70 6.73
C PHE A 129 -8.50 20.12 6.23
N LEU A 130 -9.15 20.21 5.08
CA LEU A 130 -9.59 21.46 4.45
C LEU A 130 -10.95 21.95 4.94
N ASN A 131 -11.64 21.25 5.85
CA ASN A 131 -13.00 21.54 6.31
C ASN A 131 -14.00 21.67 5.14
N ILE A 132 -13.90 20.77 4.16
CA ILE A 132 -14.81 20.72 3.00
C ILE A 132 -16.11 19.99 3.37
N GLN A 133 -16.08 19.04 4.30
CA GLN A 133 -17.28 18.32 4.77
C GLN A 133 -18.34 19.26 5.35
N ASP A 134 -17.91 20.32 6.04
CA ASP A 134 -18.80 21.32 6.63
C ASP A 134 -19.59 22.13 5.57
N LYS A 135 -19.21 22.01 4.29
CA LYS A 135 -19.84 22.70 3.15
C LYS A 135 -20.60 21.76 2.21
N TYR A 136 -20.61 20.44 2.49
CA TYR A 136 -21.25 19.45 1.63
C TYR A 136 -21.71 18.23 2.45
N ASP A 137 -23.01 18.12 2.69
CA ASP A 137 -23.65 17.17 3.62
C ASP A 137 -23.15 15.72 3.54
N LYS A 138 -22.78 15.23 2.35
CA LYS A 138 -22.22 13.90 2.15
C LYS A 138 -21.16 13.89 1.07
N LEU A 139 -19.89 13.88 1.49
CA LEU A 139 -18.80 13.58 0.58
C LEU A 139 -18.89 12.14 0.06
N PRO A 140 -18.50 11.89 -1.20
CA PRO A 140 -18.44 10.54 -1.73
C PRO A 140 -17.45 9.69 -0.94
N LYS A 141 -17.80 8.41 -0.78
CA LYS A 141 -16.94 7.42 -0.13
C LYS A 141 -15.80 6.96 -1.03
N TYR A 142 -15.98 7.03 -2.35
CA TYR A 142 -15.05 6.50 -3.33
C TYR A 142 -14.53 7.61 -4.25
N TYR A 143 -13.22 7.65 -4.54
CA TYR A 143 -12.56 8.60 -5.44
C TYR A 143 -13.29 8.68 -6.80
N TYR A 144 -13.68 7.53 -7.35
CA TYR A 144 -14.44 7.45 -8.60
C TYR A 144 -15.72 8.31 -8.58
N ASP A 145 -16.41 8.38 -7.44
CA ASP A 145 -17.63 9.16 -7.29
C ASP A 145 -17.35 10.66 -7.18
N TYR A 146 -16.14 11.06 -6.76
CA TYR A 146 -15.71 12.45 -6.83
C TYR A 146 -15.62 12.93 -8.28
N LYS A 147 -15.20 12.07 -9.23
CA LYS A 147 -15.23 12.41 -10.67
C LYS A 147 -16.65 12.57 -11.18
N LYS A 148 -17.59 11.69 -10.80
CA LYS A 148 -19.00 11.84 -11.18
C LYS A 148 -19.62 13.15 -10.67
N LYS A 149 -19.05 13.71 -9.61
CA LYS A 149 -19.46 14.99 -9.00
C LYS A 149 -18.36 16.05 -9.13
N ILE A 150 -17.53 15.98 -10.16
CA ILE A 150 -16.35 16.84 -10.30
C ILE A 150 -16.74 18.31 -10.24
N ASN A 151 -17.83 18.71 -10.92
CA ASN A 151 -18.33 20.09 -10.94
C ASN A 151 -18.89 20.58 -9.60
N LYS A 152 -19.20 19.70 -8.64
CA LYS A 152 -19.75 20.06 -7.33
C LYS A 152 -18.69 20.04 -6.23
N ILE A 153 -17.77 19.08 -6.29
CA ILE A 153 -16.86 18.79 -5.19
C ILE A 153 -15.44 19.30 -5.46
N PHE A 154 -14.93 19.20 -6.70
CA PHE A 154 -13.59 19.70 -6.99
C PHE A 154 -13.46 21.22 -6.79
N PRO A 155 -14.45 22.06 -7.14
CA PRO A 155 -14.39 23.50 -6.85
C PRO A 155 -14.20 23.85 -5.37
N LEU A 156 -14.49 22.94 -4.44
CA LEU A 156 -14.30 23.15 -3.00
C LEU A 156 -12.83 23.04 -2.59
N PHE A 157 -11.97 22.43 -3.41
CA PHE A 157 -10.53 22.35 -3.16
C PHE A 157 -9.80 23.58 -3.72
N PRO A 158 -8.63 23.97 -3.19
CA PRO A 158 -7.79 24.99 -3.81
C PRO A 158 -7.40 24.62 -5.24
N LYS A 159 -7.36 25.59 -6.18
CA LYS A 159 -7.01 25.35 -7.60
C LYS A 159 -5.75 24.47 -7.81
N PRO A 160 -4.63 24.68 -7.10
CA PRO A 160 -3.45 23.82 -7.25
C PRO A 160 -3.72 22.34 -6.90
N ILE A 161 -4.58 22.09 -5.91
CA ILE A 161 -4.99 20.75 -5.51
C ILE A 161 -5.91 20.13 -6.57
N GLN A 162 -6.86 20.90 -7.09
CA GLN A 162 -7.75 20.44 -8.17
C GLN A 162 -6.96 19.92 -9.36
N THR A 163 -5.96 20.68 -9.82
CA THR A 163 -5.09 20.30 -10.93
C THR A 163 -4.35 18.99 -10.65
N LEU A 164 -3.81 18.82 -9.44
CA LEU A 164 -3.13 17.58 -9.04
C LEU A 164 -4.09 16.38 -9.04
N LEU A 165 -5.31 16.56 -8.52
CA LEU A 165 -6.35 15.53 -8.51
C LEU A 165 -6.72 15.07 -9.92
N ILE A 166 -7.04 16.02 -10.81
CA ILE A 166 -7.40 15.72 -12.20
C ILE A 166 -6.24 15.00 -12.89
N ASN A 167 -5.02 15.55 -12.81
CA ASN A 167 -3.85 15.00 -13.47
C ASN A 167 -3.52 13.58 -12.99
N TYR A 168 -3.54 13.34 -11.68
CA TYR A 168 -3.31 12.00 -11.13
C TYR A 168 -4.37 11.03 -11.63
N TRP A 169 -5.64 11.42 -11.57
CA TRP A 169 -6.74 10.53 -11.96
C TRP A 169 -6.68 10.15 -13.44
N GLU A 170 -6.47 11.13 -14.33
CA GLU A 170 -6.46 10.91 -15.77
C GLU A 170 -5.26 10.08 -16.24
N LYS A 171 -4.09 10.29 -15.63
CA LYS A 171 -2.84 9.63 -16.05
C LYS A 171 -2.58 8.29 -15.35
N HIS A 172 -3.10 8.11 -14.14
CA HIS A 172 -2.74 6.98 -13.25
C HIS A 172 -3.97 6.36 -12.59
N GLY A 173 -4.70 7.14 -11.78
CA GLY A 173 -5.74 6.62 -10.89
C GLY A 173 -6.83 5.82 -11.60
N ASN A 174 -7.29 6.31 -12.76
CA ASN A 174 -8.28 5.61 -13.58
C ASN A 174 -7.72 4.31 -14.20
N PHE A 175 -6.45 4.33 -14.60
CA PHE A 175 -5.82 3.21 -15.27
C PHE A 175 -5.55 2.03 -14.33
N ILE A 176 -5.09 2.28 -13.09
CA ILE A 176 -4.95 1.19 -12.11
C ILE A 176 -6.33 0.66 -11.66
N ARG A 177 -7.35 1.51 -11.58
CA ARG A 177 -8.70 1.11 -11.15
C ARG A 177 -9.46 0.23 -12.12
N GLN A 178 -9.07 0.19 -13.39
CA GLN A 178 -9.70 -0.73 -14.35
C GLN A 178 -9.54 -2.21 -13.92
N TYR A 179 -8.52 -2.53 -13.12
CA TYR A 179 -8.25 -3.87 -12.61
C TYR A 179 -9.04 -4.23 -11.34
N ARG A 180 -10.06 -3.45 -10.96
CA ARG A 180 -10.86 -3.71 -9.76
C ARG A 180 -11.52 -5.09 -9.73
N ASN A 181 -11.93 -5.58 -10.89
CA ASN A 181 -12.62 -6.88 -11.04
C ASN A 181 -11.66 -7.96 -11.56
N LEU A 182 -10.34 -7.75 -11.45
CA LEU A 182 -9.36 -8.71 -11.94
C LEU A 182 -9.37 -10.02 -11.13
N ASP A 183 -9.89 -10.01 -9.90
CA ASP A 183 -10.14 -11.19 -9.08
C ASP A 183 -11.01 -12.24 -9.80
N GLN A 184 -12.03 -11.79 -10.53
CA GLN A 184 -12.92 -12.64 -11.32
C GLN A 184 -12.23 -13.33 -12.50
N HIS A 185 -11.03 -12.86 -12.86
CA HIS A 185 -10.25 -13.35 -13.99
C HIS A 185 -8.82 -13.77 -13.58
N GLN A 186 -8.58 -14.02 -12.28
CA GLN A 186 -7.25 -14.39 -11.76
C GLN A 186 -6.65 -15.61 -12.45
N TYR A 187 -7.49 -16.57 -12.85
CA TYR A 187 -7.02 -17.75 -13.56
C TYR A 187 -6.34 -17.41 -14.90
N GLN A 188 -6.75 -16.32 -15.55
CA GLN A 188 -6.09 -15.89 -16.79
C GLN A 188 -4.70 -15.30 -16.55
N LEU A 189 -4.48 -14.65 -15.40
CA LEU A 189 -3.14 -14.15 -15.04
C LEU A 189 -2.10 -15.28 -15.05
N TYR A 190 -2.51 -16.48 -14.65
CA TYR A 190 -1.66 -17.66 -14.65
C TYR A 190 -1.29 -18.15 -16.06
N TYR A 191 -2.19 -18.03 -17.05
CA TYR A 191 -1.85 -18.32 -18.45
C TYR A 191 -1.01 -17.22 -19.11
N HIS A 192 -0.94 -16.06 -18.46
CA HIS A 192 -0.17 -14.92 -18.92
C HIS A 192 1.03 -14.61 -18.02
N SER A 193 1.51 -15.62 -17.28
CA SER A 193 2.79 -15.62 -16.59
C SER A 193 3.81 -16.47 -17.33
N PHE A 194 4.92 -15.84 -17.73
CA PHE A 194 5.95 -16.47 -18.53
C PHE A 194 7.32 -16.27 -17.91
N TYR A 195 8.22 -17.21 -18.18
CA TYR A 195 9.65 -16.91 -18.14
C TYR A 195 10.06 -16.44 -19.53
N ARG A 196 10.30 -15.14 -19.68
CA ARG A 196 10.72 -14.52 -20.95
C ARG A 196 12.21 -14.73 -21.14
N LEU A 197 12.62 -15.18 -22.32
CA LEU A 197 14.02 -15.45 -22.67
C LEU A 197 14.64 -14.28 -23.46
N LYS A 198 13.83 -13.61 -24.30
CA LYS A 198 14.26 -12.47 -25.13
C LYS A 198 13.27 -11.30 -25.01
N PRO A 199 13.73 -10.02 -25.06
CA PRO A 199 15.13 -9.59 -25.17
C PRO A 199 15.90 -9.64 -23.85
N LYS A 200 15.17 -9.73 -22.73
CA LYS A 200 15.73 -9.83 -21.39
C LYS A 200 15.18 -11.07 -20.71
N GLU A 201 16.09 -11.87 -20.16
CA GLU A 201 15.75 -13.07 -19.43
C GLU A 201 15.17 -12.71 -18.04
N GLU A 202 13.87 -12.92 -17.86
CA GLU A 202 13.19 -12.67 -16.59
C GLU A 202 11.80 -13.31 -16.54
N TYR A 203 11.32 -13.58 -15.34
CA TYR A 203 9.89 -13.85 -15.13
C TYR A 203 9.06 -12.58 -15.37
N VAL A 204 7.99 -12.73 -16.15
CA VAL A 204 7.02 -11.67 -16.47
C VAL A 204 5.62 -12.18 -16.20
N LEU A 205 4.82 -11.35 -15.53
CA LEU A 205 3.37 -11.50 -15.46
C LEU A 205 2.77 -10.37 -16.28
N TYR A 206 1.99 -10.69 -17.31
CA TYR A 206 1.28 -9.69 -18.08
C TYR A 206 -0.10 -9.41 -17.49
N LEU A 207 -0.44 -8.13 -17.38
CA LEU A 207 -1.78 -7.68 -17.05
C LEU A 207 -2.63 -7.55 -18.32
N PRO A 208 -3.95 -7.77 -18.21
CA PRO A 208 -4.89 -7.45 -19.27
C PRO A 208 -4.78 -6.00 -19.76
N ASP A 209 -5.06 -5.76 -21.04
CA ASP A 209 -5.05 -4.41 -21.61
C ASP A 209 -6.17 -3.52 -21.03
N LYS A 210 -7.27 -4.16 -20.61
CA LYS A 210 -8.47 -3.60 -19.98
C LYS A 210 -9.27 -4.73 -19.31
N ILE A 211 -9.91 -4.43 -18.18
CA ILE A 211 -10.91 -5.31 -17.54
C ILE A 211 -12.19 -4.49 -17.30
N THR A 212 -13.35 -5.12 -17.52
CA THR A 212 -14.66 -4.55 -17.16
C THR A 212 -15.51 -5.60 -16.46
N ARG A 213 -16.56 -5.18 -15.75
CA ARG A 213 -17.40 -6.06 -14.90
C ARG A 213 -18.08 -7.21 -15.66
N ASN A 214 -18.35 -7.04 -16.95
CA ASN A 214 -19.15 -7.99 -17.74
C ASN A 214 -18.33 -8.60 -18.89
N MET A 215 -17.00 -8.59 -18.77
CA MET A 215 -16.12 -9.06 -19.83
C MET A 215 -16.01 -10.59 -19.80
N GLY A 216 -16.31 -11.24 -20.92
CA GLY A 216 -16.09 -12.67 -21.09
C GLY A 216 -14.60 -13.00 -21.15
N LEU A 217 -14.22 -14.23 -20.79
CA LEU A 217 -12.82 -14.68 -20.81
C LEU A 217 -12.14 -14.48 -22.17
N HIS A 218 -12.88 -14.69 -23.27
CA HIS A 218 -12.38 -14.57 -24.64
C HIS A 218 -12.17 -13.12 -25.11
N GLU A 219 -12.71 -12.14 -24.39
CA GLU A 219 -12.60 -10.72 -24.73
C GLU A 219 -11.36 -10.06 -24.10
N ILE A 220 -10.69 -10.76 -23.19
CA ILE A 220 -9.54 -10.23 -22.45
C ILE A 220 -8.29 -10.33 -23.32
N THR A 221 -7.67 -9.18 -23.61
CA THR A 221 -6.48 -9.07 -24.46
C THR A 221 -5.24 -8.67 -23.68
N TYR A 222 -4.06 -9.06 -24.18
CA TYR A 222 -2.76 -8.79 -23.56
C TYR A 222 -1.77 -8.15 -24.56
N LYS A 223 -2.27 -7.44 -25.56
CA LYS A 223 -1.49 -6.91 -26.69
C LYS A 223 -0.48 -5.85 -26.24
N LYS A 224 -0.78 -5.09 -25.18
CA LYS A 224 0.10 -4.05 -24.65
C LYS A 224 1.26 -4.61 -23.82
N LYS A 225 1.25 -5.92 -23.50
CA LYS A 225 2.31 -6.59 -22.72
C LYS A 225 2.70 -5.82 -21.44
N ILE A 226 1.68 -5.40 -20.68
CA ILE A 226 1.87 -4.63 -19.44
C ILE A 226 2.47 -5.55 -18.37
N ILE A 227 3.74 -5.37 -18.02
CA ILE A 227 4.41 -6.14 -16.97
C ILE A 227 3.87 -5.69 -15.60
N ALA A 228 3.31 -6.62 -14.83
CA ALA A 228 2.60 -6.32 -13.59
C ALA A 228 3.44 -5.56 -12.57
N LEU A 229 4.64 -6.06 -12.24
CA LEU A 229 5.50 -5.40 -11.24
C LEU A 229 5.92 -4.00 -11.66
N ASP A 230 6.41 -3.83 -12.90
CA ASP A 230 6.83 -2.53 -13.43
C ASP A 230 5.68 -1.53 -13.41
N PHE A 231 4.48 -2.00 -13.78
CA PHE A 231 3.26 -1.21 -13.72
C PHE A 231 2.91 -0.82 -12.28
N PHE A 232 2.91 -1.76 -11.34
CA PHE A 232 2.56 -1.50 -9.94
C PHE A 232 3.54 -0.55 -9.25
N GLU A 233 4.84 -0.70 -9.50
CA GLU A 233 5.86 0.21 -8.97
C GLU A 233 5.70 1.63 -9.52
N LYS A 234 5.42 1.75 -10.82
CA LYS A 234 5.12 3.05 -11.46
C LYS A 234 3.89 3.70 -10.84
N GLU A 235 2.80 2.96 -10.69
CA GLU A 235 1.55 3.52 -10.16
C GLU A 235 1.63 3.85 -8.66
N PHE A 236 2.36 3.05 -7.87
CA PHE A 236 2.62 3.36 -6.47
C PHE A 236 3.46 4.63 -6.32
N ARG A 237 4.49 4.80 -7.16
CA ARG A 237 5.28 6.03 -7.18
C ARG A 237 4.46 7.24 -7.60
N ALA A 238 3.66 7.10 -8.67
CA ALA A 238 2.79 8.18 -9.12
C ALA A 238 1.79 8.59 -8.04
N PHE A 239 1.25 7.62 -7.30
CA PHE A 239 0.39 7.90 -6.14
C PHE A 239 1.16 8.59 -5.01
N HIS A 240 2.37 8.11 -4.67
CA HIS A 240 3.25 8.75 -3.69
C HIS A 240 3.50 10.22 -4.02
N ASP A 241 3.98 10.50 -5.23
CA ASP A 241 4.34 11.84 -5.67
C ASP A 241 3.12 12.75 -5.72
N PHE A 242 1.95 12.21 -6.11
CA PHE A 242 0.68 12.92 -6.03
C PHE A 242 0.35 13.36 -4.61
N VAL A 243 0.44 12.48 -3.61
CA VAL A 243 0.15 12.81 -2.21
C VAL A 243 1.15 13.85 -1.68
N GLU A 244 2.46 13.61 -1.85
CA GLU A 244 3.49 14.54 -1.38
C GLU A 244 3.34 15.93 -1.99
N ASN A 245 3.03 16.01 -3.30
CA ASN A 245 2.82 17.27 -3.99
C ASN A 245 1.55 17.98 -3.51
N MET A 246 0.45 17.27 -3.27
CA MET A 246 -0.75 17.87 -2.70
C MET A 246 -0.48 18.47 -1.33
N LEU A 247 0.19 17.71 -0.45
CA LEU A 247 0.49 18.15 0.90
C LEU A 247 1.47 19.34 0.93
N LYS A 248 2.38 19.41 -0.05
CA LYS A 248 3.22 20.58 -0.28
C LYS A 248 2.38 21.83 -0.61
N GLN A 249 1.36 21.73 -1.46
CA GLN A 249 0.49 22.88 -1.81
C GLN A 249 -0.23 23.45 -0.60
N ILE A 250 -0.64 22.59 0.34
CA ILE A 250 -1.25 23.02 1.60
C ILE A 250 -0.21 23.29 2.69
N LYS A 251 1.06 23.49 2.35
CA LYS A 251 2.17 23.87 3.25
C LYS A 251 2.38 22.89 4.43
N VAL A 252 2.21 21.59 4.22
CA VAL A 252 2.56 20.56 5.21
C VAL A 252 4.05 20.26 5.10
N GLN A 253 4.78 20.29 6.21
CA GLN A 253 6.22 20.02 6.24
C GLN A 253 6.50 18.51 6.28
N PRO A 254 7.64 18.04 5.71
CA PRO A 254 8.01 16.65 5.81
C PRO A 254 8.35 16.32 7.27
N TYR A 255 7.96 15.13 7.72
CA TYR A 255 8.25 14.64 9.06
C TYR A 255 8.64 13.16 8.97
N GLU A 256 9.75 12.80 9.60
CA GLU A 256 10.16 11.41 9.70
C GLU A 256 9.40 10.74 10.86
N ILE A 257 8.69 9.66 10.58
CA ILE A 257 8.15 8.83 11.65
C ILE A 257 9.34 8.11 12.29
N LYS A 258 9.56 8.34 13.59
CA LYS A 258 10.38 7.43 14.39
C LYS A 258 9.55 6.19 14.69
N PRO A 259 9.87 5.01 14.11
CA PRO A 259 9.11 3.79 14.40
C PRO A 259 9.05 3.55 15.91
N GLY A 260 7.85 3.31 16.44
CA GLY A 260 7.62 3.08 17.87
C GLY A 260 7.35 4.33 18.73
N SER A 261 7.39 5.54 18.18
CA SER A 261 7.11 6.78 18.95
C SER A 261 5.66 7.27 18.90
N SER A 262 4.88 6.85 17.90
CA SER A 262 3.50 7.33 17.70
C SER A 262 2.61 6.27 17.07
N PHE A 263 2.70 5.02 17.50
CA PHE A 263 1.82 3.97 16.99
C PHE A 263 1.48 3.02 18.11
N SER A 264 0.45 3.42 18.83
CA SER A 264 -0.14 2.64 19.87
C SER A 264 -1.63 2.57 19.58
N PRO A 265 -2.08 1.52 18.89
CA PRO A 265 -3.39 0.95 19.17
C PRO A 265 -3.56 0.67 20.69
N LEU A 266 -2.47 0.71 21.47
CA LEU A 266 -2.46 0.48 22.91
C LEU A 266 -3.26 1.50 23.73
N GLU A 267 -3.59 2.69 23.23
CA GLU A 267 -4.56 3.55 23.94
C GLU A 267 -5.97 2.93 24.00
N ARG A 268 -6.31 2.00 23.08
CA ARG A 268 -7.53 1.18 23.18
C ARG A 268 -7.29 -0.16 23.85
N LEU A 269 -6.03 -0.54 24.05
CA LEU A 269 -5.69 -1.74 24.81
C LEU A 269 -5.80 -1.51 26.33
N VAL A 270 -6.03 -0.27 26.78
CA VAL A 270 -6.29 0.10 28.18
C VAL A 270 -7.60 -0.55 28.73
N ASN A 271 -8.46 -1.08 27.84
CA ASN A 271 -9.68 -1.79 28.23
C ASN A 271 -9.48 -3.31 28.45
N TYR A 272 -8.28 -3.82 28.24
CA TYR A 272 -7.97 -5.25 28.43
C TYR A 272 -7.39 -5.44 29.83
N LYS A 273 -7.87 -6.46 30.53
CA LYS A 273 -7.35 -6.82 31.85
C LYS A 273 -5.94 -7.40 31.69
N ASN A 274 -5.16 -7.33 32.76
CA ASN A 274 -3.84 -7.96 32.81
C ASN A 274 -3.90 -9.44 32.38
N GLY A 275 -3.09 -9.81 31.38
CA GLY A 275 -3.05 -11.16 30.79
C GLY A 275 -3.90 -11.35 29.53
N ASP A 276 -4.77 -10.40 29.17
CA ASP A 276 -5.67 -10.56 28.02
C ASP A 276 -4.97 -10.36 26.68
N ILE A 277 -3.91 -9.54 26.62
CA ILE A 277 -3.17 -9.27 25.38
C ILE A 277 -1.66 -9.30 25.61
N LEU A 278 -1.00 -10.19 24.87
CA LEU A 278 0.43 -10.17 24.59
C LEU A 278 0.60 -9.58 23.18
N SER A 279 1.27 -8.43 23.06
CA SER A 279 1.59 -7.85 21.76
C SER A 279 3.05 -8.08 21.42
N THR A 280 3.31 -8.69 20.27
CA THR A 280 4.66 -8.94 19.77
C THR A 280 4.84 -8.21 18.46
N MET A 281 5.78 -7.26 18.41
CA MET A 281 6.17 -6.57 17.18
C MET A 281 7.51 -7.11 16.71
N ILE A 282 7.55 -7.70 15.52
CA ILE A 282 8.79 -8.23 14.94
C ILE A 282 9.31 -7.25 13.89
N ILE A 283 10.52 -6.73 14.10
CA ILE A 283 11.23 -5.86 13.16
C ILE A 283 12.54 -6.57 12.76
N GLY A 284 12.59 -7.11 11.54
CA GLY A 284 13.77 -7.84 11.07
C GLY A 284 14.00 -9.13 11.86
N ASN A 285 15.06 -9.15 12.67
CA ASN A 285 15.45 -10.29 13.53
C ASN A 285 15.23 -9.98 15.03
N GLU A 286 14.44 -8.95 15.34
CA GLU A 286 14.20 -8.52 16.71
C GLU A 286 12.70 -8.54 16.98
N ALA A 287 12.30 -9.23 18.04
CA ALA A 287 10.96 -9.14 18.60
C ALA A 287 10.98 -8.18 19.79
N LEU A 288 10.06 -7.23 19.73
CA LEU A 288 9.67 -6.37 20.83
C LEU A 288 8.41 -6.98 21.42
N ILE A 289 8.51 -7.52 22.64
CA ILE A 289 7.37 -8.09 23.36
C ILE A 289 6.88 -7.06 24.37
N PHE A 290 5.57 -6.81 24.35
CA PHE A 290 4.90 -5.91 25.28
C PHE A 290 3.76 -6.65 25.97
N ARG A 291 3.71 -6.51 27.30
CA ARG A 291 2.58 -6.94 28.13
C ARG A 291 1.98 -5.69 28.78
N MET A 292 0.68 -5.53 28.72
CA MET A 292 0.00 -4.39 29.34
C MET A 292 -0.44 -4.71 30.77
N SER A 293 -0.21 -3.77 31.71
CA SER A 293 -0.77 -3.84 33.06
C SER A 293 -1.89 -2.83 33.28
N ASN A 294 -2.64 -3.05 34.38
CA ASN A 294 -3.76 -2.23 34.81
C ASN A 294 -3.38 -0.84 35.37
N GLU A 295 -2.10 -0.56 35.64
CA GLU A 295 -1.72 0.68 36.31
C GLU A 295 -1.14 1.67 35.30
N ASN A 296 -1.87 2.76 35.04
CA ASN A 296 -1.41 3.96 34.30
C ASN A 296 -0.30 4.71 35.08
N LYS A 297 0.71 4.01 35.58
CA LYS A 297 1.90 4.57 36.21
C LYS A 297 3.07 4.44 35.24
N PRO A 298 3.76 5.55 34.89
CA PRO A 298 4.90 5.55 33.99
C PRO A 298 6.02 4.56 34.36
N ASP A 299 6.14 4.24 35.66
CA ASP A 299 7.24 3.48 36.26
C ASP A 299 6.83 2.11 36.82
N SER A 300 5.63 1.59 36.50
CA SER A 300 5.29 0.21 36.88
C SER A 300 6.07 -0.80 36.02
N GLU A 301 6.42 -1.97 36.57
CA GLU A 301 7.11 -3.10 35.87
C GLU A 301 6.41 -3.58 34.57
N ALA A 302 5.25 -2.99 34.27
CA ALA A 302 4.35 -3.16 33.14
C ALA A 302 4.84 -2.67 31.78
N LYS A 303 6.07 -2.19 31.67
CA LYS A 303 6.76 -2.01 30.39
C LYS A 303 8.02 -2.86 30.40
N SER A 304 7.90 -4.17 30.59
CA SER A 304 9.01 -5.04 30.24
C SER A 304 9.12 -5.09 28.71
N LEU A 305 9.84 -4.12 28.16
CA LEU A 305 10.34 -4.15 26.79
C LEU A 305 11.40 -5.25 26.75
N THR A 306 10.97 -6.49 26.56
CA THR A 306 11.94 -7.56 26.31
C THR A 306 12.27 -7.53 24.82
N ILE A 307 13.47 -7.06 24.50
CA ILE A 307 14.04 -7.22 23.16
C ILE A 307 14.61 -8.62 23.08
N GLN A 308 13.97 -9.49 22.29
CA GLN A 308 14.52 -10.81 21.99
C GLN A 308 15.02 -10.85 20.55
N LYS A 309 16.24 -11.34 20.35
CA LYS A 309 16.70 -11.74 19.01
C LYS A 309 15.87 -12.94 18.57
N VAL A 310 15.05 -12.73 17.55
CA VAL A 310 14.35 -13.82 16.88
C VAL A 310 15.27 -14.35 15.79
N ARG A 311 15.64 -15.62 15.90
CA ARG A 311 16.24 -16.33 14.76
C ARG A 311 15.19 -16.40 13.66
N ASN A 312 15.36 -15.58 12.63
CA ASN A 312 14.51 -15.63 11.46
C ASN A 312 14.99 -16.79 10.57
N ASN A 313 14.60 -18.02 10.96
CA ASN A 313 14.93 -19.26 10.26
C ASN A 313 14.05 -19.47 9.01
N ILE A 314 13.62 -18.41 8.32
CA ILE A 314 13.04 -18.57 6.98
C ILE A 314 14.20 -18.81 6.00
N THR A 315 14.87 -19.93 6.21
CA THR A 315 15.79 -20.58 5.29
C THR A 315 14.98 -21.66 4.60
N SER A 316 14.34 -21.31 3.49
CA SER A 316 13.57 -22.19 2.61
C SER A 316 12.34 -22.88 3.24
N PHE A 317 11.18 -22.74 2.60
CA PHE A 317 10.11 -23.71 2.80
C PHE A 317 10.55 -25.05 2.19
N LYS A 318 11.11 -25.95 3.00
CA LYS A 318 11.25 -27.35 2.62
C LYS A 318 9.86 -27.99 2.71
N TRP A 319 9.18 -28.07 1.57
CA TRP A 319 8.03 -28.93 1.41
C TRP A 319 8.54 -30.33 1.06
N GLU A 320 8.52 -31.25 2.01
CA GLU A 320 8.63 -32.67 1.72
C GLU A 320 7.23 -33.18 1.41
N PHE A 321 6.96 -33.46 0.13
CA PHE A 321 5.81 -34.27 -0.24
C PHE A 321 6.20 -35.74 -0.03
N LYS A 322 5.47 -36.44 0.84
CA LYS A 322 5.55 -37.89 1.00
C LYS A 322 4.86 -38.60 -0.14
#